data_AF-A0A373NWS7-F1
#
_entry.id   AF-A0A373NWS7-F1
#
_cell.length_a   1.000
_cell.length_b   1.000
_cell.length_c   1.000
_cell.angle_alpha   90.00
_cell.angle_beta   90.00
_cell.angle_gamma   90.00
#
_symmetry.space_group_name_H-M   'P 1'
#
loop_
_entity.id
_entity.type
_entity.pdbx_description
1 polymer ?
#
loop_
_entity_poly.entity_id
_entity_poly.type
_entity_poly.pdbx_seq_one_letter_code
_entity_poly.pdbx_strand_id
1 'polypeptide(L)'
;MQQRTYDFLAKLKVPMLTFGGELIGEAVELTMEDLRHHQFISLADIESMLADRFHCSPGAADRRLRRAMDMTEFRAGEYPNPELEKLRVQYRVDVWSVKKFIYAAARSLMKNE
;
A
#
# COMPACT_ATOMS: atom_id res chain seq x y z
N MET A 1 -0.19 -1.25 12.56
CA MET A 1 0.90 -0.71 11.74
C MET A 1 2.16 -0.45 12.56
N GLN A 2 3.28 -1.02 12.13
CA GLN A 2 4.63 -0.85 12.64
C GLN A 2 5.23 0.49 12.19
N GLN A 3 6.07 1.10 13.04
CA GLN A 3 6.67 2.42 12.78
C GLN A 3 7.44 2.47 11.45
N ARG A 4 8.20 1.42 11.11
CA ARG A 4 8.94 1.33 9.85
C ARG A 4 8.03 1.38 8.61
N THR A 5 6.86 0.75 8.68
CA THR A 5 5.87 0.74 7.60
C THR A 5 5.34 2.15 7.42
N TYR A 6 5.02 2.82 8.54
CA TYR A 6 4.58 4.21 8.55
C TYR A 6 5.63 5.13 7.92
N ASP A 7 6.89 5.07 8.36
CA ASP A 7 7.97 5.94 7.87
C ASP A 7 8.23 5.75 6.37
N PHE A 8 8.22 4.50 5.90
CA PHE A 8 8.37 4.17 4.49
C PHE A 8 7.23 4.74 3.64
N LEU A 9 5.98 4.57 4.07
CA LEU A 9 4.81 5.07 3.34
C LEU A 9 4.72 6.60 3.38
N ALA A 10 5.08 7.22 4.50
CA ALA A 10 5.18 8.67 4.62
C ALA A 10 6.23 9.24 3.65
N LYS A 11 7.36 8.57 3.47
CA LYS A 11 8.38 8.94 2.48
C LYS A 11 7.81 8.88 1.05
N LEU A 12 7.01 7.87 0.75
CA LEU A 12 6.28 7.75 -0.53
C LEU A 12 5.10 8.73 -0.66
N LYS A 13 4.89 9.63 0.31
CA LYS A 13 3.78 10.62 0.33
C LYS A 13 2.39 9.97 0.32
N VAL A 14 2.27 8.77 0.88
CA VAL A 14 0.96 8.18 1.19
C VAL A 14 0.24 9.07 2.20
N PRO A 15 -1.07 9.33 2.06
CA PRO A 15 -1.81 10.20 2.96
C PRO A 15 -2.07 9.55 4.33
N MET A 16 -1.04 9.47 5.17
CA MET A 16 -1.04 8.72 6.44
C MET A 16 -2.05 9.22 7.48
N LEU A 17 -2.49 10.48 7.39
CA LEU A 17 -3.52 11.05 8.27
C LEU A 17 -4.96 10.75 7.82
N THR A 18 -5.12 9.96 6.75
CA THR A 18 -6.42 9.53 6.25
C THR A 18 -6.62 8.05 6.54
N PHE A 19 -7.89 7.67 6.70
CA PHE A 19 -8.24 6.26 6.88
C PHE A 19 -7.78 5.37 5.71
N GLY A 20 -7.71 5.90 4.49
CA GLY A 20 -7.15 5.16 3.34
C GLY A 20 -5.64 4.91 3.45
N GLY A 21 -4.88 5.86 4.04
CA GLY A 21 -3.45 5.66 4.31
C GLY A 21 -3.19 4.60 5.37
N GLU A 22 -4.03 4.56 6.41
CA GLU A 22 -4.00 3.50 7.42
C GLU A 22 -4.28 2.12 6.81
N LEU A 23 -5.33 2.01 5.97
CA LEU A 23 -5.65 0.79 5.24
C LEU A 23 -4.51 0.33 4.33
N ILE A 24 -3.80 1.25 3.65
CA ILE A 24 -2.63 0.90 2.82
C ILE A 24 -1.55 0.25 3.67
N GLY A 25 -1.19 0.84 4.81
CA GLY A 25 -0.11 0.28 5.62
C GLY A 25 -0.48 -1.06 6.25
N GLU A 26 -1.74 -1.25 6.63
CA GLU A 26 -2.20 -2.56 7.07
C GLU A 26 -2.21 -3.60 5.93
N ALA A 27 -2.62 -3.21 4.72
CA ALA A 27 -2.55 -4.07 3.54
C ALA A 27 -1.11 -4.52 3.24
N VAL A 28 -0.15 -3.62 3.42
CA VAL A 28 1.29 -3.91 3.26
C VAL A 28 1.76 -4.91 4.29
N GLU A 29 1.38 -4.76 5.57
CA GLU A 29 1.75 -5.69 6.63
C GLU A 29 1.15 -7.08 6.45
N LEU A 30 -0.13 -7.15 6.07
CA LEU A 30 -0.78 -8.41 5.69
C LEU A 30 -0.04 -9.10 4.53
N THR A 31 0.31 -8.34 3.50
CA THR A 31 1.02 -8.88 2.33
C THR A 31 2.43 -9.33 2.69
N MET A 32 3.14 -8.60 3.55
CA MET A 32 4.47 -9.01 4.04
C MET A 32 4.39 -10.35 4.78
N GLU A 33 3.38 -10.55 5.63
CA GLU A 33 3.21 -11.77 6.40
C GLU A 33 3.00 -12.99 5.49
N ASP A 34 2.14 -12.89 4.48
CA ASP A 34 1.93 -13.97 3.52
C ASP A 34 3.17 -14.22 2.65
N LEU A 35 3.87 -13.16 2.23
CA LEU A 35 5.11 -13.28 1.47
C LEU A 35 6.22 -13.98 2.25
N ARG A 36 6.31 -13.81 3.58
CA ARG A 36 7.25 -14.56 4.44
C ARG A 36 6.99 -16.06 4.42
N HIS A 37 5.73 -16.46 4.25
CA HIS A 37 5.31 -17.85 4.15
C HIS A 37 5.29 -18.38 2.70
N HIS A 38 5.90 -17.64 1.77
CA HIS A 38 5.88 -17.93 0.33
C HIS A 38 4.47 -18.05 -0.26
N GLN A 39 3.48 -17.40 0.37
CA GLN A 39 2.11 -17.35 -0.09
C GLN A 39 1.85 -16.08 -0.90
N PHE A 40 0.79 -16.14 -1.69
CA PHE A 40 0.29 -15.01 -2.45
C PHE A 40 -1.12 -14.66 -1.97
N ILE A 41 -1.33 -13.38 -1.66
CA ILE A 41 -2.63 -12.86 -1.25
C ILE A 41 -3.30 -12.10 -2.41
N SER A 42 -4.59 -12.37 -2.64
CA SER A 42 -5.35 -11.63 -3.64
C SER A 42 -5.75 -10.24 -3.10
N LEU A 43 -6.11 -9.31 -4.00
CA LEU A 43 -6.58 -8.00 -3.55
C LEU A 43 -7.93 -8.11 -2.84
N ALA A 44 -8.80 -9.02 -3.30
CA ALA A 44 -10.10 -9.28 -2.67
C ALA A 44 -9.94 -9.84 -1.24
N ASP A 45 -8.95 -10.72 -1.03
CA ASP A 45 -8.66 -11.25 0.31
C ASP A 45 -8.13 -10.15 1.23
N ILE A 46 -7.20 -9.30 0.74
CA ILE A 46 -6.75 -8.10 1.48
C ILE A 46 -7.97 -7.24 1.86
N GLU A 47 -8.82 -6.91 0.90
CA GLU A 47 -10.01 -6.07 1.13
C GLU A 47 -10.97 -6.69 2.15
N SER A 48 -11.16 -8.01 2.12
CA SER A 48 -11.98 -8.75 3.09
C SER A 48 -11.36 -8.69 4.49
N MET A 49 -10.05 -8.95 4.61
CA MET A 49 -9.36 -8.92 5.90
C MET A 49 -9.34 -7.52 6.51
N LEU A 50 -9.16 -6.48 5.68
CA LEU A 50 -9.26 -5.09 6.12
C LEU A 50 -10.70 -4.73 6.53
N ALA A 51 -11.69 -5.19 5.77
CA ALA A 51 -13.09 -4.98 6.09
C ALA A 51 -13.45 -5.54 7.48
N ASP A 52 -13.03 -6.77 7.76
CA ASP A 52 -13.22 -7.41 9.06
C ASP A 52 -12.51 -6.64 10.17
N ARG A 53 -11.24 -6.30 9.95
CA ARG A 53 -10.39 -5.62 10.96
C ARG A 53 -10.87 -4.21 11.32
N PHE A 54 -11.33 -3.46 10.32
CA PHE A 54 -11.74 -2.06 10.50
C PHE A 54 -13.26 -1.88 10.53
N HIS A 55 -14.01 -2.96 10.70
CA HIS A 55 -15.47 -2.97 10.82
C HIS A 55 -16.15 -2.18 9.68
N CYS A 56 -15.74 -2.43 8.44
CA CYS A 56 -16.35 -1.85 7.25
C CYS A 56 -16.65 -2.92 6.19
N SER A 57 -17.24 -2.55 5.06
CA SER A 57 -17.45 -3.51 3.97
C SER A 57 -16.24 -3.61 3.04
N PRO A 58 -16.00 -4.75 2.37
CA PRO A 58 -14.89 -4.90 1.41
C PRO A 58 -14.91 -3.82 0.31
N GLY A 59 -16.09 -3.50 -0.22
CA GLY A 59 -16.22 -2.41 -1.21
C GLY A 59 -15.93 -1.01 -0.63
N ALA A 60 -16.08 -0.80 0.67
CA ALA A 60 -15.65 0.44 1.32
C ALA A 60 -14.12 0.45 1.55
N ALA A 61 -13.49 -0.70 1.81
CA ALA A 61 -12.03 -0.83 1.85
C ALA A 61 -11.40 -0.57 0.47
N ASP A 62 -11.89 -1.22 -0.60
CA ASP A 62 -11.43 -1.02 -1.99
C ASP A 62 -11.42 0.46 -2.38
N ARG A 63 -12.56 1.15 -2.21
CA ARG A 63 -12.68 2.58 -2.55
C ARG A 63 -11.67 3.46 -1.82
N ARG A 64 -11.38 3.15 -0.55
CA ARG A 64 -10.44 3.94 0.26
C ARG A 64 -9.00 3.66 -0.11
N LEU A 65 -8.65 2.41 -0.40
CA LEU A 65 -7.34 2.05 -0.92
C LEU A 65 -7.08 2.73 -2.27
N ARG A 66 -8.03 2.66 -3.20
CA ARG A 66 -7.93 3.38 -4.49
C ARG A 66 -7.77 4.87 -4.30
N ARG A 67 -8.60 5.48 -3.47
CA ARG A 67 -8.52 6.92 -3.20
C ARG A 67 -7.17 7.32 -2.62
N ALA A 68 -6.62 6.54 -1.69
CA ALA A 68 -5.32 6.79 -1.10
C ALA A 68 -4.18 6.60 -2.12
N MET A 69 -4.29 5.62 -3.02
CA MET A 69 -3.37 5.46 -4.15
C MET A 69 -3.41 6.66 -5.09
N ASP A 70 -4.61 7.13 -5.48
CA ASP A 70 -4.76 8.31 -6.33
C ASP A 70 -4.13 9.56 -5.68
N MET A 71 -4.23 9.68 -4.35
CA MET A 71 -3.57 10.77 -3.62
C MET A 71 -2.05 10.64 -3.65
N THR A 72 -1.55 9.42 -3.46
CA THR A 72 -0.12 9.12 -3.46
C THR A 72 0.52 9.40 -4.83
N GLU A 73 -0.21 9.11 -5.91
CA GLU A 73 0.27 9.28 -7.28
C GLU A 73 0.12 10.72 -7.77
N PHE A 74 -1.05 11.33 -7.59
CA PHE A 74 -1.39 12.61 -8.24
C PHE A 74 -1.44 13.81 -7.29
N ARG A 75 -1.47 13.59 -5.97
CA ARG A 75 -1.68 14.66 -4.97
C ARG A 75 -0.61 14.67 -3.89
N ALA A 76 0.56 14.13 -4.19
CA ALA A 76 1.73 14.11 -3.31
C ALA A 76 2.43 15.48 -3.16
N GLY A 77 1.92 16.53 -3.81
CA GLY A 77 2.49 17.89 -3.84
C GLY A 77 3.43 18.13 -5.02
N GLU A 78 4.04 17.07 -5.55
CA GLU A 78 4.87 17.07 -6.76
C GLU A 78 4.40 15.93 -7.67
N TYR A 79 4.27 16.21 -8.97
CA TYR A 79 3.86 15.22 -9.98
C TYR A 79 4.88 15.17 -11.13
N PRO A 80 5.46 13.99 -11.43
CA PRO A 80 5.25 12.72 -10.75
C PRO A 80 5.89 12.72 -9.34
N ASN A 81 5.32 11.95 -8.41
CA ASN A 81 5.88 11.74 -7.07
C ASN A 81 7.28 11.08 -7.20
N PRO A 82 8.39 11.76 -6.86
CA PRO A 82 9.74 11.24 -7.15
C PRO A 82 10.08 9.95 -6.41
N GLU A 83 9.60 9.79 -5.18
CA GLU A 83 9.86 8.57 -4.39
C GLU A 83 9.05 7.39 -4.91
N LEU A 84 7.81 7.64 -5.34
CA LEU A 84 6.99 6.63 -6.01
C LEU A 84 7.59 6.23 -7.37
N GLU A 85 8.18 7.17 -8.12
CA GLU A 85 8.84 6.89 -9.39
C GLU A 85 10.08 6.01 -9.23
N LYS A 86 10.88 6.22 -8.17
CA LYS A 86 12.00 5.33 -7.82
C LYS A 86 11.50 3.90 -7.60
N LEU A 87 10.40 3.74 -6.86
CA LEU A 87 9.78 2.44 -6.62
C LEU A 87 9.26 1.82 -7.93
N ARG A 88 8.69 2.64 -8.82
CA ARG A 88 8.18 2.23 -10.12
C ARG A 88 9.28 1.61 -10.98
N VAL A 89 10.43 2.28 -11.07
CA VAL A 89 11.62 1.80 -11.80
C VAL A 89 12.18 0.53 -11.16
N GLN A 90 12.29 0.50 -9.83
CA GLN A 90 12.83 -0.65 -9.09
C GLN A 90 12.04 -1.95 -9.36
N TYR A 91 10.71 -1.86 -9.44
CA TYR A 91 9.84 -3.01 -9.65
C TYR A 91 9.30 -3.14 -11.09
N ARG A 92 9.79 -2.32 -12.02
CA ARG A 92 9.38 -2.30 -13.43
C ARG A 92 7.86 -2.25 -13.60
N VAL A 93 7.24 -1.28 -12.92
CA VAL A 93 5.79 -1.07 -12.96
C VAL A 93 5.45 -0.05 -14.06
N ASP A 94 4.64 -0.44 -15.04
CA ASP A 94 4.22 0.52 -16.08
C ASP A 94 3.15 1.48 -15.57
N VAL A 95 2.14 0.93 -14.88
CA VAL A 95 1.00 1.65 -14.32
C VAL A 95 0.71 1.12 -12.92
N TRP A 96 0.52 2.04 -11.98
CA TRP A 96 0.18 1.71 -10.60
C TRP A 96 -1.24 1.16 -10.48
N SER A 97 -1.35 0.12 -9.66
CA SER A 97 -2.61 -0.32 -9.08
C SER A 97 -2.39 -0.50 -7.59
N VAL A 98 -3.48 -0.48 -6.81
CA VAL A 98 -3.45 -0.75 -5.36
C VAL A 98 -2.62 -2.00 -5.06
N LYS A 99 -2.91 -3.11 -5.75
CA LYS A 99 -2.19 -4.37 -5.57
C LYS A 99 -0.71 -4.26 -5.90
N LYS A 100 -0.34 -3.68 -7.05
CA LYS A 100 1.07 -3.55 -7.45
C LYS A 100 1.85 -2.71 -6.45
N PHE A 101 1.26 -1.62 -5.97
CA PHE A 101 1.85 -0.77 -4.95
C PHE A 101 2.07 -1.51 -3.65
N ILE A 102 1.05 -2.17 -3.12
CA ILE A 102 1.15 -2.94 -1.86
C ILE A 102 2.27 -3.97 -1.94
N TYR A 103 2.35 -4.73 -3.04
CA TYR A 103 3.41 -5.73 -3.24
C TYR A 103 4.81 -5.12 -3.38
N ALA A 104 4.94 -4.00 -4.10
CA ALA A 104 6.21 -3.29 -4.24
C ALA A 104 6.68 -2.73 -2.89
N ALA A 105 5.76 -2.13 -2.13
CA ALA A 105 6.01 -1.61 -0.78
C ALA A 105 6.42 -2.74 0.19
N ALA A 106 5.65 -3.83 0.23
CA ALA A 106 5.93 -4.99 1.06
C ALA A 106 7.32 -5.57 0.76
N ARG A 107 7.64 -5.81 -0.51
CA ARG A 107 8.95 -6.33 -0.91
C ARG A 107 10.10 -5.37 -0.60
N SER A 108 9.87 -4.06 -0.70
CA SER A 108 10.89 -3.06 -0.34
C SER A 108 11.16 -3.04 1.15
N LEU A 109 10.11 -3.13 1.97
CA LEU A 109 10.25 -3.21 3.42
C LEU A 109 10.96 -4.49 3.85
N MET A 110 10.63 -5.64 3.25
CA MET A 110 11.28 -6.93 3.54
C MET A 110 12.76 -6.98 3.12
N LYS A 111 13.16 -6.26 2.06
CA LYS A 111 14.59 -6.18 1.65
C LYS A 111 15.45 -5.36 2.61
N ASN A 112 14.82 -4.48 3.38
CA ASN A 112 15.47 -3.62 4.35
C ASN A 112 15.31 -4.14 5.79
N GLU A 113 14.84 -5.39 5.96
CA GLU A 113 14.90 -6.17 7.22
C GLU A 113 16.31 -6.73 7.44
#